data_AF-A0A2V3PK50-F1
#
_entry.id   AF-A0A2V3PK50-F1
#
_cell.length_a   1.000
_cell.length_b   1.000
_cell.length_c   1.000
_cell.angle_alpha   90.00
_cell.angle_beta   90.00
_cell.angle_gamma   90.00
#
_symmetry.space_group_name_H-M   'P 1'
#
loop_
_entity.id
_entity.type
_entity.pdbx_description
1 polymer ?
#
loop_
_entity_poly.entity_id
_entity_poly.type
_entity_poly.pdbx_seq_one_letter_code
_entity_poly.pdbx_strand_id
1 'polypeptide(L)'
;MPSPNKVKEADNILSRFIRLFYSKDGYVSCFTCGKAYRISEMQNGHFIPRGNMTLRFSIMNCFPQCKECNEYKDGNEAKYREALTEKFGIAHVEYLDKKKNVIKHWTDFELDELIQKLKTKVKTMEKTQ
;
A
#
# COMPACT_ATOMS: atom_id res chain seq x y z
N MET A 1 -7.41 20.23 -7.53
CA MET A 1 -6.41 19.30 -6.95
C MET A 1 -6.71 19.15 -5.47
N PRO A 2 -6.50 17.98 -4.87
CA PRO A 2 -6.82 17.78 -3.47
C PRO A 2 -5.83 18.53 -2.58
N SER A 3 -6.27 18.87 -1.37
CA SER A 3 -5.43 19.47 -0.34
C SER A 3 -4.26 18.55 0.02
N PRO A 4 -3.01 19.05 0.11
CA PRO A 4 -1.85 18.27 0.52
C PRO A 4 -2.04 17.56 1.88
N ASN A 5 -2.78 18.20 2.80
CA ASN A 5 -3.07 17.63 4.11
C ASN A 5 -3.96 16.39 4.01
N LYS A 6 -4.96 16.40 3.11
CA LYS A 6 -5.83 15.24 2.88
C LYS A 6 -5.10 14.09 2.23
N VAL A 7 -4.23 14.38 1.27
CA VAL A 7 -3.37 13.35 0.65
C VAL A 7 -2.49 12.68 1.71
N LYS A 8 -1.87 13.46 2.60
CA LYS A 8 -1.06 12.94 3.69
C LYS A 8 -1.86 12.10 4.69
N GLU A 9 -3.08 12.53 5.03
CA GLU A 9 -3.97 11.77 5.90
C GLU A 9 -4.38 10.43 5.26
N ALA A 10 -4.75 10.44 3.97
CA ALA A 10 -5.07 9.25 3.21
C ALA A 10 -3.89 8.26 3.13
N ASP A 11 -2.67 8.75 2.89
CA ASP A 11 -1.46 7.91 2.90
C ASP A 11 -1.23 7.27 4.27
N ASN A 12 -1.39 8.03 5.35
CA ASN A 12 -1.17 7.54 6.71
C ASN A 12 -2.17 6.43 7.09
N ILE A 13 -3.46 6.65 6.82
CA ILE A 13 -4.48 5.66 7.18
C ILE A 13 -4.41 4.42 6.27
N LEU A 14 -4.10 4.58 4.98
CA LEU A 14 -3.86 3.46 4.08
C LEU A 14 -2.65 2.64 4.52
N SER A 15 -1.55 3.29 4.88
CA SER A 15 -0.36 2.60 5.40
C SER A 15 -0.66 1.79 6.65
N ARG A 16 -1.40 2.37 7.62
CA ARG A 16 -1.85 1.65 8.81
C ARG A 16 -2.75 0.47 8.45
N PHE A 17 -3.72 0.67 7.57
CA PHE A 17 -4.63 -0.38 7.11
C PHE A 17 -3.88 -1.56 6.47
N ILE A 18 -2.97 -1.32 5.52
CA ILE A 18 -2.21 -2.38 4.85
C ILE A 18 -1.37 -3.16 5.85
N ARG A 19 -0.63 -2.47 6.74
CA ARG A 19 0.20 -3.15 7.74
C ARG A 19 -0.61 -4.00 8.70
N LEU A 20 -1.75 -3.50 9.18
CA LEU A 20 -2.64 -4.26 10.06
C LEU A 20 -3.30 -5.45 9.36
N PHE A 21 -3.74 -5.26 8.11
CA PHE A 21 -4.40 -6.31 7.34
C PHE A 21 -3.50 -7.53 7.13
N TYR A 22 -2.20 -7.31 6.92
CA TYR A 22 -1.22 -8.39 6.72
C TYR A 22 -0.50 -8.81 8.00
N SER A 23 -0.73 -8.13 9.12
CA SER A 23 -0.09 -8.50 10.38
C SER A 23 -0.81 -9.65 11.06
N LYS A 24 -0.04 -10.46 11.77
CA LYS A 24 -0.52 -11.49 12.69
C LYS A 24 0.35 -11.46 13.94
N ASP A 25 -0.28 -11.46 15.12
CA ASP A 25 0.40 -11.47 16.41
C ASP A 25 1.46 -10.33 16.57
N GLY A 26 1.19 -9.16 15.97
CA GLY A 26 2.08 -8.00 15.99
C GLY A 26 3.25 -8.03 14.98
N TYR A 27 3.35 -9.07 14.16
CA TYR A 27 4.37 -9.23 13.13
C TYR A 27 3.77 -9.21 11.73
N VAL A 28 4.56 -8.79 10.75
CA VAL A 28 4.18 -8.76 9.34
C VAL A 28 5.39 -9.11 8.48
N SER A 29 5.16 -9.91 7.44
CA SER A 29 6.22 -10.30 6.49
C SER A 29 6.36 -9.25 5.40
N CYS A 30 7.59 -8.87 5.09
CA CYS A 30 7.90 -7.99 3.98
C CYS A 30 7.49 -8.67 2.67
N PHE A 31 6.69 -7.98 1.87
CA PHE A 31 6.15 -8.50 0.62
C PHE A 31 7.23 -8.85 -0.42
N THR A 32 8.37 -8.15 -0.40
CA THR A 32 9.45 -8.32 -1.38
C THR A 32 10.53 -9.31 -0.98
N CYS A 33 10.85 -9.41 0.32
CA CYS A 33 11.93 -10.28 0.79
C CYS A 33 11.49 -11.41 1.71
N GLY A 34 10.19 -11.50 2.06
CA GLY A 34 9.60 -12.54 2.88
C GLY A 34 9.96 -12.50 4.37
N LYS A 35 10.95 -11.70 4.78
CA LYS A 35 11.37 -11.59 6.19
C LYS A 35 10.26 -10.97 7.05
N ALA A 36 10.04 -11.54 8.24
CA ALA A 36 9.10 -11.02 9.23
C ALA A 36 9.73 -9.91 10.07
N TYR A 37 8.95 -8.85 10.34
CA TYR A 37 9.32 -7.73 11.19
C TYR A 37 8.15 -7.34 12.10
N ARG A 38 8.42 -6.56 13.15
CA ARG A 38 7.33 -5.98 13.94
C ARG A 38 6.54 -5.00 13.08
N ILE A 39 5.24 -4.91 13.30
CA ILE A 39 4.38 -3.98 12.54
C ILE A 39 4.86 -2.52 12.61
N SER A 40 5.46 -2.11 13.74
CA SER A 40 6.02 -0.78 13.96
C SER A 40 7.22 -0.44 13.07
N GLU A 41 7.94 -1.45 12.60
CA GLU A 41 9.13 -1.31 11.75
C GLU A 41 8.79 -1.41 10.25
N MET A 42 7.57 -1.86 9.95
CA MET A 42 7.12 -2.09 8.59
C MET A 42 6.60 -0.81 7.95
N GLN A 43 6.82 -0.66 6.65
CA GLN A 43 6.30 0.44 5.84
C GLN A 43 5.25 -0.07 4.85
N ASN A 44 4.58 0.85 4.17
CA ASN A 44 3.71 0.54 3.05
C ASN A 44 4.46 0.82 1.75
N GLY A 45 4.89 -0.24 1.07
CA GLY A 45 5.58 -0.16 -0.21
C GLY A 45 4.59 -0.12 -1.37
N HIS A 46 4.96 0.59 -2.44
CA HIS A 46 4.17 0.74 -3.65
C HIS A 46 4.88 0.09 -4.84
N PHE A 47 4.19 -0.76 -5.60
CA PHE A 47 4.76 -1.29 -6.85
C PHE A 47 4.91 -0.19 -7.90
N ILE A 48 3.81 0.48 -8.25
CA ILE A 48 3.83 1.71 -9.04
C ILE A 48 4.02 2.90 -8.07
N PRO A 49 5.03 3.76 -8.26
CA PRO A 49 5.40 4.80 -7.30
C PRO A 49 4.27 5.76 -6.90
N ARG A 50 4.39 6.33 -5.69
CA ARG A 50 3.41 7.26 -5.08
C ARG A 50 3.09 8.51 -5.91
N GLY A 51 3.96 8.88 -6.86
CA GLY A 51 3.69 9.97 -7.81
C GLY A 51 2.53 9.67 -8.75
N ASN A 52 2.21 8.39 -8.97
CA ASN A 52 1.06 7.98 -9.75
C ASN A 52 -0.23 8.08 -8.91
N MET A 53 -0.94 9.19 -9.03
CA MET A 53 -2.17 9.43 -8.26
C MET A 53 -3.29 8.41 -8.53
N THR A 54 -3.28 7.74 -9.68
CA THR A 54 -4.25 6.69 -10.01
C THR A 54 -4.07 5.46 -9.15
N LEU A 55 -2.83 5.07 -8.86
CA LEU A 55 -2.50 3.85 -8.11
C LEU A 55 -2.00 4.11 -6.68
N ARG A 56 -1.74 5.36 -6.31
CA ARG A 56 -1.24 5.75 -4.98
C ARG A 56 -2.05 5.16 -3.83
N PHE A 57 -3.38 5.20 -3.96
CA PHE A 57 -4.30 4.71 -2.93
C PHE A 57 -4.94 3.35 -3.25
N SER A 58 -4.46 2.68 -4.30
CA SER A 58 -4.98 1.37 -4.68
C SER A 58 -4.39 0.29 -3.78
N ILE A 59 -5.25 -0.46 -3.08
CA ILE A 59 -4.83 -1.61 -2.27
C ILE A 59 -4.18 -2.72 -3.10
N MET A 60 -4.45 -2.76 -4.41
CA MET A 60 -3.82 -3.70 -5.35
C MET A 60 -2.37 -3.34 -5.66
N ASN A 61 -1.97 -2.10 -5.38
CA ASN A 61 -0.63 -1.58 -5.64
C ASN A 61 0.23 -1.49 -4.35
N CYS A 62 -0.38 -1.70 -3.18
CA CYS A 62 0.21 -1.41 -1.87
C CYS A 62 0.34 -2.68 -1.04
N PHE A 63 1.55 -2.96 -0.56
CA PHE A 63 1.83 -4.11 0.30
C PHE A 63 2.88 -3.75 1.36
N PRO A 64 2.91 -4.46 2.51
CA PRO A 64 3.88 -4.19 3.56
C PRO A 64 5.31 -4.43 3.06
N GLN A 65 6.20 -3.47 3.28
CA GLN A 65 7.59 -3.56 2.83
C GLN A 65 8.55 -3.06 3.90
N CYS A 66 9.63 -3.82 4.15
CA CYS A 66 10.63 -3.41 5.12
C CYS A 66 11.46 -2.24 4.59
N LYS A 67 12.03 -1.46 5.51
CA LYS A 67 12.84 -0.27 5.16
C LYS A 67 13.97 -0.58 4.18
N GLU A 68 14.65 -1.71 4.37
CA GLU A 68 15.71 -2.21 3.47
C GLU A 68 15.23 -2.33 2.01
N CYS A 69 14.07 -2.93 1.77
CA CYS A 69 13.58 -3.12 0.41
C CYS A 69 12.90 -1.86 -0.14
N ASN A 70 12.19 -1.11 0.71
CA ASN A 70 11.43 0.06 0.28
C ASN A 70 12.30 1.29 0.03
N GLU A 71 13.18 1.62 0.98
CA GLU A 71 14.01 2.83 0.91
C GLU A 71 15.40 2.54 0.34
N TYR A 72 16.15 1.60 0.92
CA TYR A 72 17.55 1.39 0.55
C TYR A 72 17.74 0.74 -0.83
N LYS A 73 16.71 0.06 -1.34
CA LYS A 73 16.70 -0.59 -2.66
C LYS A 73 15.66 0.01 -3.60
N ASP A 74 15.20 1.23 -3.31
CA ASP A 74 14.23 1.96 -4.14
C ASP A 74 13.00 1.12 -4.53
N GLY A 75 12.36 0.49 -3.54
CA GLY A 75 11.20 -0.38 -3.73
C GLY A 75 11.52 -1.82 -4.17
N ASN A 76 12.77 -2.13 -4.52
CA ASN A 76 13.23 -3.45 -4.95
C ASN A 76 12.32 -4.06 -6.05
N GLU A 77 12.11 -3.26 -7.11
CA GLU A 77 11.05 -3.46 -8.11
C GLU A 77 11.04 -4.87 -8.73
N ALA A 78 12.20 -5.41 -9.08
CA ALA A 78 12.30 -6.74 -9.69
C ALA A 78 11.69 -7.82 -8.77
N LYS A 79 12.11 -7.85 -7.49
CA LYS A 79 11.54 -8.79 -6.51
C LYS A 79 10.09 -8.48 -6.19
N TYR A 80 9.68 -7.22 -6.26
CA TYR A 80 8.28 -6.84 -6.03
C TYR A 80 7.40 -7.43 -7.14
N ARG A 81 7.84 -7.30 -8.40
CA ARG A 81 7.16 -7.87 -9.56
C ARG A 81 7.09 -9.40 -9.48
N GLU A 82 8.18 -10.06 -9.10
CA GLU A 82 8.21 -11.51 -8.85
C GLU A 82 7.18 -11.90 -7.79
N ALA A 83 7.19 -11.23 -6.62
CA ALA A 83 6.24 -11.51 -5.54
C ALA A 83 4.77 -11.25 -5.93
N LEU A 84 4.50 -10.20 -6.71
CA LEU A 84 3.15 -9.95 -7.27
C LEU A 84 2.73 -11.07 -8.23
N THR A 85 3.63 -11.48 -9.10
CA THR A 85 3.37 -12.53 -10.09
C THR A 85 3.14 -13.88 -9.42
N GLU A 86 3.93 -14.22 -8.41
CA GLU A 86 3.77 -15.45 -7.64
C GLU A 86 2.46 -15.47 -6.86
N LYS A 87 2.09 -14.35 -6.21
CA LYS A 87 0.91 -14.31 -5.33
C LYS A 87 -0.41 -14.11 -6.07
N PHE A 88 -0.42 -13.28 -7.11
CA PHE A 88 -1.65 -12.85 -7.80
C PHE A 88 -1.67 -13.20 -9.29
N GLY A 89 -0.58 -13.77 -9.81
CA GLY A 89 -0.41 -14.04 -11.24
C GLY A 89 0.06 -12.81 -12.02
N ILE A 90 0.58 -13.07 -13.23
CA ILE A 90 1.10 -12.04 -14.13
C ILE A 90 0.03 -11.02 -14.55
N ALA A 91 -1.23 -11.45 -14.64
CA ALA A 91 -2.36 -10.60 -15.03
C ALA A 91 -2.53 -9.39 -14.08
N HIS A 92 -2.20 -9.54 -12.80
CA HIS A 92 -2.26 -8.44 -11.83
C HIS A 92 -1.19 -7.39 -12.11
N VAL A 93 0.02 -7.83 -12.44
CA VAL A 93 1.13 -6.94 -12.81
C VAL A 93 0.79 -6.18 -14.09
N GLU A 94 0.31 -6.89 -15.12
CA GLU A 94 -0.12 -6.27 -16.37
C GLU A 94 -1.26 -5.28 -16.18
N TYR A 95 -2.20 -5.58 -15.27
CA TYR A 95 -3.27 -4.65 -14.91
C TYR A 95 -2.70 -3.36 -14.33
N LEU A 96 -1.75 -3.44 -13.37
CA LEU A 96 -1.11 -2.26 -12.79
C LEU A 96 -0.30 -1.49 -13.85
N ASP A 97 0.43 -2.19 -14.72
CA ASP A 97 1.21 -1.61 -15.81
C ASP A 97 0.34 -0.89 -16.84
N LYS A 98 -0.86 -1.39 -17.13
CA LYS A 98 -1.83 -0.68 -17.99
C LYS A 98 -2.46 0.49 -17.25
N LYS A 99 -2.86 0.29 -15.98
CA LYS A 99 -3.60 1.28 -15.19
C LYS A 99 -2.75 2.49 -14.84
N LYS A 100 -1.42 2.37 -14.73
CA LYS A 100 -0.53 3.50 -14.46
C LYS A 100 -0.61 4.61 -15.51
N ASN A 101 -1.02 4.30 -16.74
CA ASN A 101 -1.16 5.26 -17.83
C ASN A 101 -2.52 5.97 -17.83
N VAL A 102 -3.44 5.58 -16.94
CA VAL A 102 -4.72 6.28 -16.76
C VAL A 102 -4.52 7.42 -15.78
N ILE A 103 -5.09 8.59 -16.08
CA ILE A 103 -5.04 9.76 -15.19
C ILE A 103 -6.27 9.75 -14.29
N LYS A 104 -6.05 9.78 -12.97
CA LYS A 104 -7.08 10.05 -11.97
C LYS A 104 -6.75 11.34 -11.23
N HIS A 105 -7.71 12.25 -11.18
CA HIS A 105 -7.67 13.42 -10.33
C HIS A 105 -8.55 13.18 -9.11
N TRP A 106 -7.93 13.04 -7.95
CA TRP A 106 -8.66 12.94 -6.69
C TRP A 106 -9.23 14.29 -6.28
N THR A 107 -10.48 14.27 -5.85
CA THR A 107 -11.12 15.38 -5.15
C THR A 107 -10.95 15.23 -3.64
N ASP A 108 -11.08 16.34 -2.93
CA ASP A 108 -11.09 16.36 -1.46
C ASP A 108 -12.21 15.51 -0.87
N PHE A 109 -13.36 15.45 -1.55
CA PHE A 109 -14.50 14.65 -1.15
C PHE A 109 -14.21 13.15 -1.27
N GLU A 110 -13.67 12.69 -2.43
CA GLU A 110 -13.29 11.29 -2.60
C GLU A 110 -12.22 10.83 -1.60
N LEU A 111 -11.29 11.73 -1.22
CA LEU A 111 -10.30 11.42 -0.19
C LEU A 111 -10.92 11.29 1.19
N ASP A 112 -11.88 12.15 1.55
CA ASP A 112 -12.59 12.03 2.82
C ASP A 112 -13.35 10.69 2.91
N GLU A 113 -14.05 10.31 1.83
CA GLU A 113 -14.74 9.02 1.75
C GLU A 113 -13.78 7.85 1.91
N LEU A 114 -12.64 7.89 1.21
CA LEU A 114 -11.59 6.89 1.32
C LEU A 114 -11.04 6.81 2.75
N ILE A 115 -10.68 7.95 3.34
CA ILE A 115 -10.14 8.05 4.69
C ILE A 115 -11.13 7.44 5.68
N GLN A 116 -12.41 7.80 5.58
CA GLN A 116 -13.39 7.30 6.53
C GLN A 116 -13.67 5.80 6.38
N LYS A 117 -13.70 5.31 5.14
CA LYS A 117 -13.78 3.86 4.88
C LYS A 117 -12.61 3.11 5.49
N LEU A 118 -11.39 3.64 5.36
CA LEU A 118 -10.18 3.02 5.91
C LEU A 118 -10.12 3.12 7.44
N LYS A 119 -10.49 4.26 8.04
CA LYS A 119 -10.61 4.43 9.50
C LYS A 119 -11.55 3.39 10.11
N THR A 120 -12.71 3.19 9.48
CA THR A 120 -13.68 2.19 9.93
C THR A 120 -13.10 0.77 9.89
N LYS A 121 -12.44 0.40 8.79
CA LYS A 121 -11.77 -0.91 8.64
C LYS A 121 -10.67 -1.12 9.68
N VAL A 122 -9.79 -0.13 9.88
CA VAL A 122 -8.72 -0.16 10.89
C VAL A 122 -9.30 -0.37 12.28
N LYS A 123 -10.31 0.41 12.66
CA LYS A 123 -10.96 0.30 13.98
C LYS A 123 -11.59 -1.08 14.21
N THR A 124 -12.15 -1.71 13.17
CA THR A 124 -12.68 -3.06 13.27
C THR A 124 -11.55 -4.08 13.47
N MET A 125 -10.47 -3.98 12.70
CA MET A 125 -9.33 -4.90 12.79
C MET A 125 -8.66 -4.87 14.16
N GLU A 126 -8.51 -3.68 14.75
CA GLU A 126 -7.90 -3.50 16.08
C GLU A 126 -8.73 -4.08 17.23
N LYS A 127 -10.01 -4.37 17.01
CA LYS A 127 -10.87 -5.04 18.01
C LYS A 127 -10.85 -6.55 17.88
N THR A 128 -10.37 -7.07 16.76
CA THR A 128 -10.41 -8.51 16.41
C THR A 128 -9.04 -9.17 16.50
N GLN A 129 -7.96 -8.38 16.53
CA GLN A 129 -6.62 -8.83 16.91
C GLN A 129 -6.47 -8.83 18.44
#